data_AF-A0A1L7WH67-F1
#
_entry.id   AF-A0A1L7WH67-F1
#
_cell.length_a   1.000
_cell.length_b   1.000
_cell.length_c   1.000
_cell.angle_alpha   90.00
_cell.angle_beta   90.00
_cell.angle_gamma   90.00
#
_symmetry.space_group_name_H-M   'P 1'
#
loop_
_entity.id
_entity.type
_entity.pdbx_description
1 polymer ?
#
loop_
_entity_poly.entity_id
_entity_poly.type
_entity_poly.pdbx_seq_one_letter_code
_entity_poly.pdbx_strand_id
1 'polypeptide(L)'
;MSDLFETQDEVTQDDCDAYARNLVKGSLTPVPWQGFHSYTLRSNLGLIIQFRSKASPLDSSTTKLVKQVHGHLAPATTYHGLMPNSSVSVWIMEIIAGVGYMFTASTITTAKLDITVADFAKFYATSWKNPQSPVTCQSSFGDQKELVGSEGPEFGLKV
;
A
#
# COMPACT_ATOMS: atom_id res chain seq x y z
N MET A 1 -17.10 0.21 0.04
CA MET A 1 -16.87 -1.12 -0.57
C MET A 1 -15.42 -1.14 -1.06
N SER A 2 -14.74 -2.28 -1.10
CA SER A 2 -13.49 -2.39 -1.87
C SER A 2 -13.84 -2.28 -3.36
N ASP A 3 -13.07 -1.54 -4.13
CA ASP A 3 -13.12 -1.53 -5.60
C ASP A 3 -12.23 -2.62 -6.23
N LEU A 4 -11.59 -3.48 -5.42
CA LEU A 4 -10.76 -4.58 -5.92
C LEU A 4 -11.55 -5.43 -6.91
N PHE A 5 -12.76 -5.82 -6.55
CA PHE A 5 -13.62 -6.69 -7.36
C PHE A 5 -14.31 -5.97 -8.52
N GLU A 6 -14.28 -4.63 -8.52
CA GLU A 6 -14.76 -3.82 -9.66
C GLU A 6 -13.66 -3.69 -10.73
N THR A 7 -12.39 -3.75 -10.31
CA THR A 7 -11.21 -3.51 -11.17
C THR A 7 -10.45 -4.79 -11.53
N GLN A 8 -10.69 -5.89 -10.82
CA GLN A 8 -10.09 -7.21 -11.03
C GLN A 8 -11.23 -8.24 -11.11
N ASP A 9 -11.69 -8.53 -12.32
CA ASP A 9 -12.75 -9.50 -12.58
C ASP A 9 -12.27 -10.96 -12.49
N GLU A 10 -10.97 -11.17 -12.30
CA GLU A 10 -10.37 -12.50 -12.19
C GLU A 10 -10.61 -13.18 -10.83
N VAL A 11 -11.04 -12.44 -9.81
CA VAL A 11 -11.33 -12.98 -8.47
C VAL A 11 -12.60 -12.38 -7.88
N THR A 12 -13.33 -13.20 -7.13
CA THR A 12 -14.46 -12.74 -6.31
C THR A 12 -14.07 -12.58 -4.84
N GLN A 13 -14.97 -11.98 -4.06
CA GLN A 13 -14.81 -11.96 -2.60
C GLN A 13 -14.79 -13.37 -2.01
N ASP A 14 -15.64 -14.27 -2.51
CA ASP A 14 -15.73 -15.66 -2.03
C ASP A 14 -14.45 -16.44 -2.32
N ASP A 15 -13.78 -16.19 -3.46
CA ASP A 15 -12.49 -16.78 -3.79
C ASP A 15 -11.41 -16.33 -2.79
N CYS A 16 -11.36 -15.03 -2.49
CA CYS A 16 -10.45 -14.47 -1.48
C CYS A 16 -10.72 -15.07 -0.09
N ASP A 17 -11.98 -15.17 0.31
CA ASP A 17 -12.38 -15.72 1.61
C ASP A 17 -12.05 -17.20 1.73
N ALA A 18 -12.27 -17.98 0.67
CA ALA A 18 -11.90 -19.39 0.61
C ALA A 18 -10.39 -19.58 0.66
N TYR A 19 -9.64 -18.79 -0.11
CA TYR A 19 -8.18 -18.82 -0.10
C TYR A 19 -7.63 -18.49 1.30
N ALA A 20 -8.11 -17.41 1.91
CA ALA A 20 -7.67 -17.01 3.24
C ALA A 20 -7.99 -18.06 4.31
N ARG A 21 -9.15 -18.71 4.26
CA ARG A 21 -9.53 -19.80 5.19
C ARG A 21 -8.61 -21.01 5.08
N ASN A 22 -8.16 -21.33 3.87
CA ASN A 22 -7.19 -22.42 3.65
C ASN A 22 -5.79 -22.03 4.12
N LEU A 23 -5.43 -20.75 3.97
CA LEU A 23 -4.14 -20.21 4.36
C LEU A 23 -3.98 -20.07 5.88
N VAL A 24 -5.00 -19.55 6.55
CA VAL A 24 -5.00 -19.28 7.98
C VAL A 24 -6.09 -20.10 8.65
N LYS A 25 -5.70 -21.08 9.48
CA LYS A 25 -6.59 -21.97 10.24
C LYS A 25 -7.28 -21.28 11.44
N GLY A 26 -7.80 -20.07 11.23
CA GLY A 26 -8.48 -19.26 12.24
C GLY A 26 -9.80 -18.71 11.70
N SER A 27 -10.58 -18.07 12.57
CA SER A 27 -11.77 -17.34 12.12
C SER A 27 -11.33 -16.06 11.41
N LEU A 28 -11.92 -15.78 10.25
CA LEU A 28 -11.65 -14.60 9.46
C LEU A 28 -12.88 -13.71 9.40
N THR A 29 -12.67 -12.40 9.56
CA THR A 29 -13.70 -11.39 9.39
C THR A 29 -13.20 -10.26 8.51
N PRO A 30 -13.97 -9.81 7.51
CA PRO A 30 -13.63 -8.62 6.76
C PRO A 30 -13.49 -7.43 7.70
N VAL A 31 -12.45 -6.62 7.51
CA VAL A 31 -12.35 -5.37 8.27
C VAL A 31 -13.51 -4.44 7.88
N PRO A 32 -14.05 -3.64 8.83
CA PRO A 32 -15.21 -2.79 8.54
C PRO A 32 -14.99 -1.83 7.37
N TRP A 33 -13.75 -1.33 7.22
CA TRP A 33 -13.38 -0.37 6.18
C TRP A 33 -12.32 -0.99 5.28
N GLN A 34 -12.69 -1.18 4.03
CA GLN A 34 -11.82 -1.73 2.99
C GLN A 34 -11.02 -0.60 2.33
N GLY A 35 -9.77 -0.90 1.96
CA GLY A 35 -8.92 0.04 1.23
C GLY A 35 -9.24 0.06 -0.26
N PHE A 36 -8.91 1.16 -0.92
CA PHE A 36 -8.91 1.23 -2.37
C PHE A 36 -7.90 0.23 -2.95
N HIS A 37 -8.25 -0.46 -4.04
CA HIS A 37 -7.53 -1.54 -4.70
C HIS A 37 -7.15 -2.73 -3.81
N SER A 38 -7.83 -2.92 -2.67
CA SER A 38 -7.51 -4.01 -1.75
C SER A 38 -8.70 -4.57 -1.01
N TYR A 39 -8.66 -5.86 -0.73
CA TYR A 39 -9.59 -6.54 0.15
C TYR A 39 -8.82 -7.09 1.35
N THR A 40 -9.31 -6.80 2.56
CA THR A 40 -8.59 -7.02 3.80
C THR A 40 -9.46 -7.80 4.79
N LEU A 41 -8.90 -8.90 5.28
CA LEU A 41 -9.47 -9.77 6.30
C LEU A 41 -8.63 -9.70 7.57
N ARG A 42 -9.30 -9.80 8.71
CA ARG A 42 -8.70 -9.94 10.02
C ARG A 42 -8.89 -11.36 10.52
N SER A 43 -7.82 -11.96 11.03
CA SER A 43 -7.85 -13.21 11.75
C SER A 43 -7.94 -13.00 13.25
N ASN A 44 -8.62 -13.91 13.95
CA ASN A 44 -8.56 -14.01 15.41
C ASN A 44 -7.16 -14.39 15.94
N LEU A 45 -6.25 -14.85 15.08
CA LEU A 45 -4.87 -15.20 15.42
C LEU A 45 -3.91 -14.00 15.44
N GLY A 46 -4.42 -12.77 15.36
CA GLY A 46 -3.56 -11.58 15.37
C GLY A 46 -2.94 -11.25 14.00
N LEU A 47 -3.52 -11.76 12.91
CA LEU A 47 -3.03 -11.55 11.54
C LEU A 47 -4.02 -10.74 10.71
N ILE A 48 -3.49 -9.97 9.77
CA ILE A 48 -4.23 -9.36 8.65
C ILE A 48 -3.84 -10.09 7.38
N ILE A 49 -4.83 -10.44 6.58
CA ILE A 49 -4.64 -10.96 5.22
C ILE A 49 -5.13 -9.87 4.29
N GLN A 50 -4.28 -9.43 3.37
CA GLN A 50 -4.62 -8.40 2.40
C GLN A 50 -4.38 -8.89 0.98
N PHE A 51 -5.45 -8.85 0.20
CA PHE A 51 -5.47 -9.06 -1.23
C PHE A 51 -5.34 -7.70 -1.91
N ARG A 52 -4.44 -7.57 -2.90
CA ARG A 52 -4.18 -6.30 -3.57
C ARG A 52 -4.10 -6.45 -5.07
N SER A 53 -4.74 -5.52 -5.78
CA SER A 53 -4.59 -5.38 -7.22
C SER A 53 -3.15 -5.04 -7.61
N LYS A 54 -2.75 -5.47 -8.80
CA LYS A 54 -1.48 -5.06 -9.44
C LYS A 54 -1.34 -3.54 -9.61
N ALA A 55 -2.45 -2.80 -9.62
CA ALA A 55 -2.46 -1.34 -9.73
C ALA A 55 -1.92 -0.63 -8.47
N SER A 56 -1.92 -1.32 -7.32
CA SER A 56 -1.43 -0.78 -6.05
C SER A 56 -0.58 -1.83 -5.32
N PRO A 57 0.60 -2.17 -5.86
CA PRO A 57 1.44 -3.21 -5.29
C PRO A 57 2.05 -2.75 -3.96
N LEU A 58 2.28 -3.70 -3.06
CA LEU A 58 3.16 -3.50 -1.91
C LEU A 58 4.57 -3.89 -2.31
N ASP A 59 5.54 -3.04 -1.98
CA ASP A 59 6.95 -3.36 -2.20
C ASP A 59 7.53 -4.10 -0.99
N SER A 60 8.07 -5.29 -1.23
CA SER A 60 8.63 -6.14 -0.17
C SER A 60 9.87 -5.54 0.48
N SER A 61 10.65 -4.74 -0.24
CA SER A 61 11.85 -4.10 0.32
C SER A 61 11.46 -2.97 1.27
N THR A 62 10.45 -2.20 0.90
CA THR A 62 9.88 -1.10 1.68
C THR A 62 9.22 -1.60 2.95
N THR A 63 8.42 -2.67 2.89
CA THR A 63 7.77 -3.21 4.09
C THR A 63 8.77 -3.75 5.11
N LYS A 64 9.83 -4.43 4.65
CA LYS A 64 10.94 -4.88 5.52
C LYS A 64 11.69 -3.69 6.13
N LEU A 65 11.99 -2.67 5.34
CA LEU A 65 12.68 -1.48 5.82
C LEU A 65 11.85 -0.74 6.88
N VAL A 66 10.55 -0.55 6.64
CA VAL A 66 9.64 0.10 7.58
C VAL A 66 9.61 -0.66 8.91
N LYS A 67 9.58 -2.00 8.89
CA LYS A 67 9.70 -2.82 10.11
C LYS A 67 11.04 -2.62 10.83
N GLN A 68 12.15 -2.55 10.10
CA GLN A 68 13.47 -2.31 10.68
C GLN A 68 13.60 -0.92 11.31
N VAL A 69 13.05 0.12 10.68
CA VAL A 69 13.14 1.51 11.14
C VAL A 69 12.22 1.78 12.32
N HIS A 70 10.97 1.28 12.27
CA HIS A 70 9.92 1.65 13.23
C HIS A 70 9.62 0.54 14.25
N GLY A 71 10.20 -0.65 14.11
CA GLY A 71 10.06 -1.75 15.06
C GLY A 71 8.62 -2.13 15.32
N HIS A 72 8.16 -2.00 16.57
CA HIS A 72 6.80 -2.35 16.99
C HIS A 72 5.71 -1.43 16.42
N LEU A 73 6.07 -0.25 15.88
CA LEU A 73 5.13 0.68 15.25
C LEU A 73 4.84 0.33 13.78
N ALA A 74 5.45 -0.73 13.26
CA ALA A 74 5.24 -1.25 11.92
C ALA A 74 4.91 -2.74 11.97
N PRO A 75 4.00 -3.24 11.13
CA PRO A 75 3.68 -4.65 11.10
C PRO A 75 4.84 -5.42 10.44
N ALA A 76 5.14 -6.63 10.91
CA ALA A 76 5.86 -7.55 10.03
C ALA A 76 4.93 -7.90 8.87
N THR A 77 5.41 -7.78 7.64
CA THR A 77 4.63 -7.99 6.42
C THR A 77 5.35 -9.00 5.53
N THR A 78 4.60 -10.00 5.08
CA THR A 78 5.12 -11.11 4.28
C THR A 78 4.30 -11.24 3.01
N TYR A 79 4.97 -11.25 1.86
CA TYR A 79 4.37 -11.60 0.58
C TYR A 79 4.10 -13.11 0.54
N HIS A 80 2.87 -13.51 0.24
CA HIS A 80 2.48 -14.91 0.22
C HIS A 80 2.35 -15.49 -1.20
N GLY A 81 2.19 -14.64 -2.21
CA GLY A 81 2.07 -15.08 -3.61
C GLY A 81 0.96 -14.36 -4.35
N LEU A 82 0.55 -14.94 -5.47
CA LEU A 82 -0.62 -14.53 -6.24
C LEU A 82 -1.80 -15.46 -5.96
N MET A 83 -3.00 -14.93 -6.11
CA MET A 83 -4.22 -15.73 -6.21
C MET A 83 -4.13 -16.66 -7.44
N PRO A 84 -4.67 -17.88 -7.38
CA PRO A 84 -4.68 -18.80 -8.52
C PRO A 84 -5.32 -18.15 -9.75
N ASN A 85 -4.65 -18.23 -10.91
CA ASN A 85 -5.11 -17.68 -12.19
C ASN A 85 -5.45 -16.18 -12.17
N SER A 86 -4.86 -15.41 -11.25
CA SER A 86 -5.16 -13.98 -11.08
C SER A 86 -3.89 -13.16 -10.88
N SER A 87 -3.99 -11.86 -11.13
CA SER A 87 -2.92 -10.90 -10.85
C SER A 87 -3.00 -10.29 -9.43
N VAL A 88 -3.98 -10.71 -8.63
CA VAL A 88 -4.16 -10.24 -7.25
C VAL A 88 -3.11 -10.87 -6.33
N SER A 89 -2.34 -10.01 -5.68
CA SER A 89 -1.30 -10.39 -4.72
C SER A 89 -1.87 -10.62 -3.32
N VAL A 90 -1.32 -11.59 -2.60
CA VAL A 90 -1.72 -11.93 -1.22
C VAL A 90 -0.59 -11.59 -0.25
N TRP A 91 -0.94 -10.87 0.82
CA TRP A 91 -0.03 -10.41 1.86
C TRP A 91 -0.54 -10.81 3.23
N ILE A 92 0.35 -11.23 4.12
CA ILE A 92 0.06 -11.50 5.53
C ILE A 92 0.80 -10.46 6.37
N MET A 93 0.12 -9.88 7.35
CA MET A 93 0.69 -8.86 8.24
C MET A 93 0.34 -9.12 9.70
N GLU A 94 1.24 -8.77 10.61
CA GLU A 94 0.92 -8.71 12.05
C GLU A 94 -0.11 -7.60 12.33
N ILE A 95 -1.06 -7.85 13.24
CA ILE A 95 -1.91 -6.79 13.77
C ILE A 95 -1.10 -5.90 14.72
N ILE A 96 -1.09 -4.59 14.47
CA ILE A 96 -0.68 -3.60 15.46
C ILE A 96 -1.87 -3.33 16.38
N ALA A 97 -1.69 -3.57 17.67
CA ALA A 97 -2.72 -3.29 18.67
C ALA A 97 -2.95 -1.78 18.79
N GLY A 98 -4.21 -1.36 18.80
CA GLY A 98 -4.58 0.03 18.96
C GLY A 98 -5.91 0.36 18.27
N VAL A 99 -6.31 1.62 18.40
CA VAL A 99 -7.45 2.19 17.68
C VAL A 99 -6.89 3.21 16.69
N GLY A 100 -7.30 3.12 15.44
CA GLY A 100 -6.87 4.08 14.42
C GLY A 100 -7.25 5.51 14.81
N TYR A 101 -6.34 6.46 14.62
CA TYR A 101 -6.52 7.87 15.03
C TYR A 101 -7.86 8.46 14.57
N MET A 102 -8.28 8.14 13.33
CA MET A 102 -9.56 8.58 12.75
C MET A 102 -10.78 8.27 13.64
N PHE A 103 -10.79 7.12 14.33
CA PHE A 103 -11.88 6.73 15.23
C PHE A 103 -11.85 7.46 16.58
N THR A 104 -10.74 8.13 16.89
CA THR A 104 -10.54 8.87 18.14
C THR A 104 -10.59 10.38 17.96
N ALA A 105 -10.55 10.88 16.72
CA ALA A 105 -10.39 12.30 16.40
C ALA A 105 -11.49 13.19 17.02
N SER A 106 -12.71 12.70 17.17
CA SER A 106 -13.82 13.45 17.78
C SER A 106 -13.83 13.46 19.30
N THR A 107 -13.04 12.59 19.95
CA THR A 107 -13.02 12.41 21.41
C THR A 107 -11.65 12.69 22.03
N ILE A 108 -10.66 13.04 21.21
CA ILE A 108 -9.31 13.34 21.66
C ILE A 108 -9.26 14.68 22.40
N THR A 109 -8.65 14.69 23.58
CA THR A 109 -8.38 15.91 24.35
C THR A 109 -7.19 16.67 23.75
N THR A 110 -7.12 17.99 23.93
CA THR A 110 -5.99 18.82 23.48
C THR A 110 -4.63 18.28 23.94
N ALA A 111 -4.48 17.88 25.20
CA ALA A 111 -3.21 17.34 25.71
C ALA A 111 -2.77 16.04 24.98
N LYS A 112 -3.72 15.15 24.64
CA LYS A 112 -3.45 13.94 23.84
C LYS A 112 -3.15 14.27 22.38
N LEU A 113 -3.76 15.32 21.85
CA LEU A 113 -3.47 15.79 20.50
C LEU A 113 -2.01 16.29 20.41
N ASP A 114 -1.56 17.10 21.37
CA ASP A 114 -0.17 17.60 21.41
C ASP A 114 0.84 16.44 21.43
N ILE A 115 0.59 15.41 22.25
CA ILE A 115 1.40 14.20 22.30
C ILE A 115 1.39 13.48 20.95
N THR A 116 0.21 13.32 20.36
CA THR A 116 0.04 12.63 19.07
C THR A 116 0.83 13.33 17.96
N VAL A 117 0.77 14.67 17.90
CA VAL A 117 1.54 15.47 16.93
C VAL A 117 3.04 15.28 17.15
N ALA A 118 3.51 15.35 18.40
CA ALA A 118 4.92 15.12 18.73
C ALA A 118 5.37 13.71 18.34
N ASP A 119 4.54 12.69 18.54
CA ASP A 119 4.87 11.31 18.22
C ASP A 119 4.85 11.04 16.69
N PHE A 120 3.93 11.67 15.94
CA PHE A 120 4.00 11.68 14.47
C PHE A 120 5.31 12.32 13.99
N ALA A 121 5.71 13.46 14.55
CA ALA A 121 6.96 14.12 14.18
C ALA A 121 8.18 13.23 14.44
N LYS A 122 8.22 12.53 15.58
CA LYS A 122 9.28 11.54 15.89
C LYS A 122 9.25 10.34 14.95
N PHE A 123 8.06 9.81 14.64
CA PHE A 123 7.89 8.71 13.71
C PHE A 123 8.50 9.06 12.36
N TYR A 124 8.08 10.19 11.78
CA TYR A 124 8.63 10.72 10.54
C TYR A 124 10.13 10.92 10.64
N ALA A 125 10.62 11.71 11.61
CA ALA A 125 12.05 11.99 11.77
C ALA A 125 12.93 10.73 11.84
N THR A 126 12.40 9.61 12.37
CA THR A 126 13.11 8.33 12.43
C THR A 126 13.38 7.75 11.03
N SER A 127 12.46 7.92 10.08
CA SER A 127 12.65 7.51 8.69
C SER A 127 13.80 8.26 7.99
N TRP A 128 14.08 9.52 8.38
CA TRP A 128 15.16 10.33 7.78
C TRP A 128 16.56 10.05 8.34
N LYS A 129 16.70 9.27 9.41
CA LYS A 129 18.02 9.02 10.02
C LYS A 129 18.93 8.15 9.14
N ASN A 130 18.36 7.36 8.23
CA ASN A 130 19.08 6.53 7.26
C ASN A 130 18.37 6.60 5.90
N PRO A 131 18.49 7.71 5.16
CA PRO A 131 17.79 7.89 3.90
C PRO A 131 18.23 6.81 2.91
N GLN A 132 17.26 6.18 2.26
CA GLN A 132 17.53 5.25 1.17
C GLN A 132 17.86 6.05 -0.09
N SER A 133 18.76 5.54 -0.92
CA SER A 133 18.96 6.07 -2.25
C SER A 133 17.65 5.96 -3.04
N PRO A 134 17.27 6.98 -3.83
CA PRO A 134 16.12 6.87 -4.71
C PRO A 134 16.29 5.64 -5.61
N VAL A 135 15.24 4.82 -5.73
CA VAL A 135 15.21 3.78 -6.76
C VAL A 135 15.31 4.49 -8.10
N THR A 136 16.34 4.21 -8.88
CA THR A 136 16.47 4.76 -10.23
C THR A 136 15.30 4.22 -11.05
N CYS A 137 14.32 5.07 -11.35
CA CYS A 137 13.28 4.75 -12.33
C CYS A 137 13.99 4.49 -13.65
N GLN A 138 14.15 3.22 -14.04
CA GLN A 138 14.49 2.89 -15.41
C GLN A 138 13.26 3.21 -16.26
N SER A 139 13.25 4.42 -16.78
CA SER A 139 12.33 4.83 -17.83
C SER A 139 12.68 4.04 -19.10
N SER A 140 11.99 2.92 -19.33
CA SER A 140 11.86 2.35 -20.67
C SER A 140 10.88 3.20 -21.47
N PHE A 141 11.30 4.41 -21.85
CA PHE A 141 10.66 5.11 -22.97
C PHE A 141 11.26 4.50 -24.23
N GLY A 142 10.46 3.68 -24.92
CA GLY A 142 10.79 3.19 -26.24
C GLY A 142 10.96 4.37 -27.19
N ASP A 143 12.06 4.34 -27.95
CA ASP A 143 12.26 5.18 -29.13
C ASP A 143 11.05 5.06 -30.07
N GLN A 144 10.28 6.13 -30.21
CA GLN A 144 9.51 6.38 -31.43
C GLN A 144 10.14 7.58 -32.13
N LYS A 145 11.04 7.27 -33.06
CA LYS A 145 11.41 8.19 -34.14
C LYS A 145 10.27 8.26 -35.16
N GLU A 146 10.13 9.44 -35.77
CA GLU A 146 9.39 9.75 -37.00
C GLU A 146 7.85 9.84 -36.81
N LEU A 147 7.11 10.89 -37.17
CA LEU A 147 7.14 11.79 -38.34
C LEU A 147 6.35 13.07 -38.02
N VAL A 148 6.91 14.28 -38.20
CA VAL A 148 6.18 15.44 -38.75
C VAL A 148 7.21 16.34 -39.44
N GLY A 149 7.07 16.48 -40.75
CA GLY A 149 7.84 17.40 -41.58
C GLY A 149 7.21 18.80 -41.68
N SER A 150 7.81 19.57 -42.56
CA SER A 150 7.43 20.86 -43.14
C SER A 150 7.59 22.13 -42.29
N GLU A 151 8.60 22.91 -42.72
CA GLU A 151 8.55 24.37 -42.98
C GLU A 151 8.31 25.31 -41.79
N GLY A 152 9.39 25.85 -41.24
CA GLY A 152 9.35 27.07 -40.44
C GLY A 152 9.53 28.30 -41.33
N PRO A 153 8.71 29.37 -41.17
CA PRO A 153 9.04 30.66 -41.74
C PRO A 153 9.99 31.44 -40.81
N GLU A 154 11.06 31.94 -41.41
CA GLU A 154 11.90 33.00 -40.84
C GLU A 154 11.07 34.23 -40.48
N PHE A 155 11.19 34.70 -39.24
CA PHE A 155 10.92 36.09 -38.91
C PHE A 155 12.14 36.67 -38.19
N GLY A 156 12.91 37.46 -38.95
CA GLY A 156 14.07 38.20 -38.46
C GLY A 156 13.67 39.33 -37.52
N LEU A 157 14.37 39.44 -36.40
CA LEU A 157 14.47 40.67 -35.64
C LEU A 157 15.57 41.54 -36.27
N LYS A 158 15.20 42.71 -36.81
CA LYS A 158 16.13 43.83 -36.99
C LYS A 158 16.28 44.56 -35.65
N VAL A 159 17.53 44.88 -35.32
CA VAL A 159 17.91 45.93 -34.35
C VAL A 159 17.55 47.29 -34.94
#